data_AF-A0A7Y5ICT4-F1
#
_entry.id   AF-A0A7Y5ICT4-F1
#
_cell.length_a   1.000
_cell.length_b   1.000
_cell.length_c   1.000
_cell.angle_alpha   90.00
_cell.angle_beta   90.00
_cell.angle_gamma   90.00
#
_symmetry.space_group_name_H-M   'P 1'
#
loop_
_entity.id
_entity.type
_entity.pdbx_description
1 polymer ?
#
loop_
_entity_poly.entity_id
_entity_poly.type
_entity_poly.pdbx_seq_one_letter_code
_entity_poly.pdbx_strand_id
1 'polypeptide(L)'
;MLNGIVTDVFLARRSHSLLMAIGQQGDKLEGKPYTQFFSQIQGVLADHFIIHVTKLYEPPQRSHTNISIPTILKYIKSNQSNLPIIETGLTIQNLKGLGRDVNQEILKDLSLTDIILHHFNNSLPTIESSIELNALKVLRDKRISHREAIDISGYPTTTYKNVISLITFAEDFLCVVGPAFTSTIHGFAGEEYLRTNDAHVSTIAFERMIETLLLKDNP
;
A
#
# COMPACT_ATOMS: atom_id res chain seq x y z
N MET A 1 -11.04 12.98 1.73
CA MET A 1 -11.48 11.56 1.70
C MET A 1 -10.30 10.61 1.54
N LEU A 2 -9.42 10.80 0.54
CA LEU A 2 -8.35 9.84 0.21
C LEU A 2 -7.09 9.90 1.08
N ASN A 3 -6.91 10.97 1.88
CA ASN A 3 -5.68 11.20 2.66
C ASN A 3 -5.28 10.00 3.53
N GLY A 4 -6.24 9.28 4.12
CA GLY A 4 -5.95 8.07 4.91
C GLY A 4 -5.24 6.99 4.09
N ILE A 5 -5.79 6.66 2.92
CA ILE A 5 -5.22 5.67 1.98
C ILE A 5 -3.85 6.16 1.48
N VAL A 6 -3.74 7.43 1.09
CA VAL A 6 -2.47 8.03 0.62
C VAL A 6 -1.38 7.89 1.69
N THR A 7 -1.71 8.19 2.94
CA THR A 7 -0.78 8.06 4.08
C THR A 7 -0.40 6.60 4.32
N ASP A 8 -1.36 5.67 4.31
CA ASP A 8 -1.08 4.26 4.54
C ASP A 8 -0.23 3.65 3.40
N VAL A 9 -0.49 3.97 2.13
CA VAL A 9 0.36 3.57 0.98
C VAL A 9 1.78 4.10 1.15
N PHE A 10 1.92 5.38 1.48
CA PHE A 10 3.23 6.02 1.66
C PHE A 10 4.04 5.38 2.80
N LEU A 11 3.41 5.18 3.96
CA LEU A 11 4.06 4.59 5.11
C LEU A 11 4.40 3.11 4.88
N ALA A 12 3.57 2.37 4.16
CA ALA A 12 3.89 1.01 3.74
C ALA A 12 5.11 0.98 2.81
N ARG A 13 5.15 1.82 1.77
CA ARG A 13 6.31 1.93 0.85
C ARG A 13 7.59 2.29 1.58
N ARG A 14 7.53 3.28 2.47
CA ARG A 14 8.68 3.72 3.26
C ARG A 14 9.20 2.61 4.17
N SER A 15 8.30 1.95 4.89
CA SER A 15 8.67 0.87 5.82
C SER A 15 9.31 -0.29 5.07
N HIS A 16 8.73 -0.69 3.93
CA HIS A 16 9.30 -1.72 3.07
C HIS A 16 10.67 -1.34 2.53
N SER A 17 10.83 -0.14 1.98
CA SER A 17 12.12 0.28 1.41
C SER A 17 13.22 0.27 2.46
N LEU A 18 12.95 0.81 3.65
CA LEU A 18 13.95 0.86 4.72
C LEU A 18 14.26 -0.55 5.26
N LEU A 19 13.24 -1.41 5.38
CA LEU A 19 13.42 -2.80 5.78
C LEU A 19 14.34 -3.55 4.82
N MET A 20 14.13 -3.38 3.51
CA MET A 20 14.96 -3.97 2.46
C MET A 20 16.39 -3.44 2.50
N ALA A 21 16.56 -2.13 2.68
CA ALA A 21 17.88 -1.51 2.77
C ALA A 21 18.68 -2.05 3.97
N ILE A 22 18.07 -2.17 5.15
CA ILE A 22 18.73 -2.76 6.32
C ILE A 22 19.10 -4.22 6.03
N GLY A 23 18.18 -4.99 5.43
CA GLY A 23 18.43 -6.40 5.08
C GLY A 23 19.61 -6.58 4.12
N GLN A 24 19.73 -5.70 3.12
CA GLN A 24 20.83 -5.72 2.15
C GLN A 24 22.20 -5.38 2.76
N GLN A 25 22.23 -4.68 3.90
CA GLN A 25 23.48 -4.43 4.63
C GLN A 25 23.79 -5.53 5.65
N GLY A 26 22.98 -6.59 5.77
CA GLY A 26 23.09 -7.63 6.82
C GLY A 26 24.52 -8.13 7.05
N ASP A 27 25.18 -8.57 5.99
CA ASP A 27 26.56 -9.09 6.06
C ASP A 27 27.57 -8.04 6.55
N LYS A 28 27.38 -6.77 6.21
CA LYS A 28 28.25 -5.68 6.66
C LYS A 28 28.00 -5.28 8.11
N LEU A 29 26.76 -5.47 8.58
CA LEU A 29 26.37 -5.20 9.95
C LEU A 29 26.72 -6.36 10.88
N GLU A 30 27.03 -7.55 10.37
CA GLU A 30 27.32 -8.73 11.20
C GLU A 30 28.55 -8.51 12.09
N GLY A 31 28.41 -8.84 13.38
CA GLY A 31 29.47 -8.67 14.39
C GLY A 31 29.75 -7.21 14.79
N LYS A 32 29.02 -6.23 14.26
CA LYS A 32 29.19 -4.81 14.61
C LYS A 32 28.42 -4.43 15.89
N PRO A 33 28.85 -3.39 16.63
CA PRO A 33 28.16 -2.96 17.85
C PRO A 33 26.69 -2.55 17.65
N TYR A 34 26.31 -2.17 16.43
CA TYR A 34 24.97 -1.67 16.08
C TYR A 34 24.05 -2.74 15.47
N THR A 35 24.47 -4.00 15.32
CA THR A 35 23.62 -5.07 14.74
C THR A 35 22.29 -5.22 15.48
N GLN A 36 22.35 -5.23 16.82
CA GLN A 36 21.16 -5.42 17.66
C GLN A 36 20.16 -4.27 17.49
N PHE A 37 20.65 -3.03 17.38
CA PHE A 37 19.81 -1.87 17.15
C PHE A 37 19.07 -2.00 15.82
N PHE A 38 19.78 -2.31 14.72
CA PHE A 38 19.14 -2.44 13.42
C PHE A 38 18.17 -3.62 13.33
N SER A 39 18.46 -4.73 14.01
CA SER A 39 17.53 -5.86 14.13
C SER A 39 16.19 -5.45 14.79
N GLN A 40 16.25 -4.65 15.85
CA GLN A 40 15.03 -4.12 16.50
C GLN A 40 14.26 -3.19 15.58
N ILE A 41 14.97 -2.31 14.86
CA ILE A 41 14.35 -1.41 13.87
C ILE A 41 13.68 -2.20 12.75
N GLN A 42 14.30 -3.27 12.23
CA GLN A 42 13.68 -4.15 11.24
C GLN A 42 12.37 -4.76 11.75
N GLY A 43 12.33 -5.22 13.00
CA GLY A 43 11.11 -5.73 13.63
C GLY A 43 9.98 -4.69 13.63
N VAL A 44 10.28 -3.45 14.07
CA VAL A 44 9.30 -2.35 14.09
C VAL A 44 8.83 -1.98 12.68
N LEU A 45 9.75 -1.92 11.71
CA LEU A 45 9.41 -1.61 10.31
C LEU A 45 8.54 -2.70 9.69
N ALA A 46 8.79 -3.97 9.99
CA ALA A 46 7.97 -5.08 9.53
C ALA A 46 6.55 -5.00 10.11
N ASP A 47 6.40 -4.67 11.40
CA ASP A 47 5.09 -4.47 12.02
C ASP A 47 4.35 -3.27 11.41
N HIS A 48 5.03 -2.13 11.24
CA HIS A 48 4.47 -0.95 10.59
C HIS A 48 4.01 -1.26 9.16
N PHE A 49 4.82 -1.98 8.40
CA PHE A 49 4.48 -2.41 7.05
C PHE A 49 3.18 -3.23 7.02
N ILE A 50 3.08 -4.25 7.88
CA ILE A 50 1.88 -5.10 7.99
C ILE A 50 0.65 -4.26 8.38
N ILE A 51 0.78 -3.38 9.37
CA ILE A 51 -0.32 -2.53 9.84
C ILE A 51 -0.83 -1.65 8.70
N HIS A 52 0.05 -0.92 8.03
CA HIS A 52 -0.36 0.02 6.98
C HIS A 52 -0.96 -0.69 5.76
N VAL A 53 -0.42 -1.85 5.35
CA VAL A 53 -1.02 -2.62 4.26
C VAL A 53 -2.39 -3.15 4.64
N THR A 54 -2.54 -3.74 5.84
CA THR A 54 -3.85 -4.30 6.25
C THR A 54 -4.94 -3.23 6.34
N LYS A 55 -4.62 -2.03 6.87
CA LYS A 55 -5.56 -0.90 6.97
C LYS A 55 -6.15 -0.47 5.63
N LEU A 56 -5.42 -0.60 4.52
CA LEU A 56 -5.91 -0.25 3.17
C LEU A 56 -7.13 -1.09 2.76
N TYR A 57 -7.26 -2.31 3.30
CA TYR A 57 -8.25 -3.30 2.88
C TYR A 57 -9.29 -3.66 3.95
N GLU A 58 -9.23 -3.04 5.12
CA GLU A 58 -10.20 -3.35 6.17
C GLU A 58 -11.61 -2.92 5.76
N PRO A 59 -12.63 -3.79 5.92
CA PRO A 59 -14.00 -3.40 5.70
C PRO A 59 -14.44 -2.35 6.74
N PRO A 60 -15.41 -1.49 6.42
CA PRO A 60 -15.94 -0.51 7.36
C PRO A 60 -16.50 -1.20 8.61
N GLN A 61 -16.04 -0.78 9.79
CA GLN A 61 -16.57 -1.25 11.08
C GLN A 61 -17.71 -0.36 11.56
N ARG A 62 -18.61 -0.92 12.38
CA ARG A 62 -19.78 -0.19 12.91
C ARG A 62 -19.39 0.93 13.89
N SER A 63 -18.33 0.72 14.68
CA SER A 63 -17.91 1.64 15.76
C SER A 63 -16.98 2.75 15.27
N HIS A 64 -16.12 2.46 14.30
CA HIS A 64 -15.16 3.42 13.75
C HIS A 64 -15.05 3.22 12.23
N THR A 65 -15.28 4.30 11.47
CA THR A 65 -15.13 4.25 10.01
C THR A 65 -13.65 4.38 9.66
N ASN A 66 -12.99 3.25 9.47
CA ASN A 66 -11.64 3.22 8.92
C ASN A 66 -11.68 3.69 7.45
N ILE A 67 -10.79 4.62 7.10
CA ILE A 67 -10.64 5.12 5.72
C ILE A 67 -9.79 4.12 4.94
N SER A 68 -10.46 3.17 4.30
CA SER A 68 -9.88 2.08 3.50
C SER A 68 -10.48 2.08 2.09
N ILE A 69 -9.88 1.33 1.16
CA ILE A 69 -10.39 1.18 -0.21
C ILE A 69 -11.85 0.68 -0.22
N PRO A 70 -12.23 -0.40 0.51
CA PRO A 70 -13.64 -0.82 0.58
C PRO A 70 -14.58 0.28 1.07
N THR A 71 -14.16 1.05 2.08
CA THR A 71 -14.96 2.17 2.62
C THR A 71 -15.18 3.26 1.57
N ILE A 72 -14.14 3.61 0.81
CA ILE A 72 -14.24 4.62 -0.25
C ILE A 72 -15.12 4.14 -1.41
N LEU A 73 -14.97 2.90 -1.86
CA LEU A 73 -15.82 2.33 -2.91
C LEU A 73 -17.30 2.33 -2.48
N LYS A 74 -17.59 1.94 -1.23
CA LYS A 74 -18.94 2.00 -0.66
C LYS A 74 -19.48 3.43 -0.63
N TYR A 75 -18.65 4.41 -0.24
CA TYR A 75 -19.04 5.82 -0.22
C TYR A 75 -19.36 6.34 -1.62
N ILE A 76 -18.50 6.08 -2.60
CA ILE A 76 -18.71 6.49 -4.00
C ILE A 76 -20.03 5.90 -4.53
N LYS A 77 -20.24 4.59 -4.35
CA LYS A 77 -21.48 3.91 -4.77
C LYS A 77 -22.73 4.52 -4.12
N SER A 78 -22.67 4.81 -2.82
CA SER A 78 -23.83 5.36 -2.08
C SER A 78 -24.17 6.80 -2.46
N ASN A 79 -23.22 7.52 -3.09
CA ASN A 79 -23.36 8.94 -3.43
C ASN A 79 -23.20 9.19 -4.94
N GLN A 80 -23.25 8.15 -5.78
CA GLN A 80 -22.89 8.25 -7.20
C GLN A 80 -23.71 9.27 -7.99
N SER A 81 -24.97 9.49 -7.60
CA SER A 81 -25.84 10.50 -8.23
C SER A 81 -25.40 11.94 -7.97
N ASN A 82 -24.61 12.17 -6.91
CA ASN A 82 -24.20 13.48 -6.43
C ASN A 82 -22.68 13.70 -6.50
N LEU A 83 -21.93 12.71 -6.97
CA LEU A 83 -20.47 12.75 -7.08
C LEU A 83 -20.07 12.85 -8.56
N PRO A 84 -19.96 14.07 -9.11
CA PRO A 84 -19.48 14.24 -10.48
C PRO A 84 -18.01 13.85 -10.58
N ILE A 85 -17.62 13.33 -11.74
CA ILE A 85 -16.21 13.15 -12.08
C ILE A 85 -15.64 14.50 -12.53
N ILE A 86 -14.56 14.91 -11.89
CA ILE A 86 -13.90 16.20 -12.12
C ILE A 86 -12.97 16.09 -13.34
N GLU A 87 -12.02 15.15 -13.30
CA GLU A 87 -10.98 15.01 -14.32
C GLU A 87 -11.24 13.81 -15.24
N THR A 88 -12.25 13.89 -16.10
CA THR A 88 -12.69 12.78 -16.98
C THR A 88 -11.56 12.25 -17.87
N GLY A 89 -10.80 13.13 -18.52
CA GLY A 89 -9.74 12.73 -19.46
C GLY A 89 -8.62 11.93 -18.78
N LEU A 90 -8.11 12.44 -17.66
CA LEU A 90 -7.07 11.77 -16.89
C LEU A 90 -7.58 10.46 -16.26
N THR A 91 -8.83 10.42 -15.80
CA THR A 91 -9.46 9.21 -15.27
C THR A 91 -9.54 8.11 -16.33
N ILE A 92 -9.95 8.46 -17.55
CA ILE A 92 -9.98 7.53 -18.70
C ILE A 92 -8.57 7.04 -19.04
N GLN A 93 -7.58 7.94 -19.07
CA GLN A 93 -6.18 7.57 -19.33
C GLN A 93 -5.68 6.55 -18.30
N ASN A 94 -5.94 6.79 -17.01
CA ASN A 94 -5.52 5.86 -15.95
C ASN A 94 -6.24 4.51 -16.02
N LEU A 95 -7.54 4.49 -16.33
CA LEU A 95 -8.25 3.22 -16.57
C LEU A 95 -7.67 2.45 -17.76
N LYS A 96 -7.26 3.14 -18.84
CA LYS A 96 -6.55 2.52 -19.97
C LYS A 96 -5.19 1.94 -19.58
N GLY A 97 -4.44 2.64 -18.71
CA GLY A 97 -3.19 2.13 -18.12
C GLY A 97 -3.38 0.80 -17.37
N LEU A 98 -4.57 0.59 -16.79
CA LEU A 98 -4.98 -0.68 -16.16
C LEU A 98 -5.57 -1.70 -17.15
N GLY A 99 -5.38 -1.50 -18.45
CA GLY A 99 -5.88 -2.39 -19.50
C GLY A 99 -7.39 -2.34 -19.71
N ARG A 100 -8.10 -1.30 -19.22
CA ARG A 100 -9.54 -1.12 -19.47
C ARG A 100 -9.75 -0.31 -20.74
N ASP A 101 -10.45 -0.90 -21.70
CA ASP A 101 -10.93 -0.16 -22.86
C ASP A 101 -12.12 0.70 -22.44
N VAL A 102 -11.87 1.98 -22.23
CA VAL A 102 -12.91 2.99 -22.00
C VAL A 102 -12.98 3.85 -23.25
N ASN A 103 -13.94 3.52 -24.11
CA ASN A 103 -14.22 4.25 -25.35
C ASN A 103 -15.53 5.05 -25.22
N GLN A 104 -15.78 5.94 -26.19
CA GLN A 104 -16.95 6.83 -26.16
C GLN A 104 -18.29 6.06 -26.28
N GLU A 105 -18.30 4.86 -26.83
CA GLU A 105 -19.51 4.04 -26.95
C GLU A 105 -19.91 3.45 -25.60
N ILE A 106 -18.94 2.92 -24.85
CA ILE A 106 -19.17 2.40 -23.48
C ILE A 106 -19.70 3.51 -22.56
N LEU A 107 -19.23 4.76 -22.73
CA LEU A 107 -19.69 5.90 -21.94
C LEU A 107 -21.12 6.36 -22.25
N LYS A 108 -21.73 5.90 -23.36
CA LYS A 108 -23.15 6.16 -23.64
C LYS A 108 -24.06 5.30 -22.78
N ASP A 109 -23.60 4.10 -22.42
CA ASP A 109 -24.39 3.08 -21.74
C ASP A 109 -24.09 2.97 -20.24
N LEU A 110 -22.86 3.32 -19.82
CA LEU A 110 -22.42 3.27 -18.43
C LEU A 110 -21.78 4.59 -18.00
N SER A 111 -22.07 5.02 -16.77
CA SER A 111 -21.33 6.14 -16.20
C SER A 111 -19.89 5.73 -15.92
N LEU A 112 -18.95 6.67 -16.06
CA LEU A 112 -17.54 6.42 -15.73
C LEU A 112 -17.36 6.04 -14.24
N THR A 113 -18.24 6.51 -13.35
CA THR A 113 -18.29 6.07 -11.95
C THR A 113 -18.63 4.58 -11.84
N ASP A 114 -19.58 4.06 -12.63
CA ASP A 114 -19.91 2.63 -12.65
C ASP A 114 -18.74 1.78 -13.15
N ILE A 115 -17.99 2.26 -14.15
CA ILE A 115 -16.79 1.58 -14.64
C ILE A 115 -15.73 1.49 -13.55
N ILE A 116 -15.45 2.59 -12.83
CA ILE A 116 -14.50 2.62 -11.70
C ILE A 116 -14.95 1.64 -10.62
N LEU A 117 -16.22 1.71 -10.19
CA LEU A 117 -16.77 0.84 -9.16
C LEU A 117 -16.71 -0.63 -9.58
N HIS A 118 -17.09 -0.96 -10.81
CA HIS A 118 -17.05 -2.32 -11.33
C HIS A 118 -15.62 -2.86 -11.38
N HIS A 119 -14.69 -2.06 -11.91
CA HIS A 119 -13.28 -2.43 -11.98
C HIS A 119 -12.74 -2.81 -10.61
N PHE A 120 -12.78 -1.88 -9.66
CA PHE A 120 -12.15 -2.09 -8.36
C PHE A 120 -12.92 -3.07 -7.48
N ASN A 121 -14.25 -3.14 -7.52
CA ASN A 121 -14.97 -4.15 -6.72
C ASN A 121 -14.65 -5.59 -7.19
N ASN A 122 -14.44 -5.82 -8.48
CA ASN A 122 -14.15 -7.15 -9.00
C ASN A 122 -12.71 -7.60 -8.77
N SER A 123 -11.78 -6.66 -8.62
CA SER A 123 -10.36 -6.94 -8.38
C SER A 123 -9.93 -6.69 -6.94
N LEU A 124 -10.81 -6.20 -6.07
CA LEU A 124 -10.52 -5.90 -4.67
C LEU A 124 -10.08 -7.16 -3.92
N PRO A 125 -8.83 -7.21 -3.41
CA PRO A 125 -8.41 -8.28 -2.52
C PRO A 125 -9.24 -8.28 -1.23
N THR A 126 -9.77 -9.45 -0.86
CA THR A 126 -10.43 -9.67 0.43
C THR A 126 -9.66 -10.70 1.23
N ILE A 127 -9.94 -10.80 2.54
CA ILE A 127 -9.29 -11.78 3.42
C ILE A 127 -9.59 -13.21 2.94
N GLU A 128 -10.77 -13.43 2.36
CA GLU A 128 -11.22 -14.72 1.85
C GLU A 128 -10.61 -15.05 0.49
N SER A 129 -10.34 -14.03 -0.35
CA SER A 129 -9.86 -14.22 -1.73
C SER A 129 -8.35 -14.06 -1.91
N SER A 130 -7.64 -13.44 -0.96
CA SER A 130 -6.20 -13.21 -0.99
C SER A 130 -5.48 -13.87 0.19
N ILE A 131 -4.62 -14.84 -0.13
CA ILE A 131 -3.76 -15.54 0.84
C ILE A 131 -2.84 -14.54 1.55
N GLU A 132 -2.33 -13.56 0.81
CA GLU A 132 -1.45 -12.51 1.29
C GLU A 132 -2.13 -11.65 2.35
N LEU A 133 -3.34 -11.15 2.04
CA LEU A 133 -4.06 -10.28 2.95
C LEU A 133 -4.48 -11.03 4.21
N ASN A 134 -4.87 -12.30 4.06
CA ASN A 134 -5.13 -13.18 5.21
C ASN A 134 -3.89 -13.39 6.08
N ALA A 135 -2.74 -13.72 5.47
CA ALA A 135 -1.47 -13.89 6.18
C ALA A 135 -1.09 -12.63 6.96
N LEU A 136 -1.19 -11.45 6.33
CA LEU A 136 -0.90 -10.17 6.99
C LEU A 136 -1.84 -9.88 8.15
N LYS A 137 -3.15 -10.13 7.98
CA LYS A 137 -4.13 -9.94 9.05
C LYS A 137 -3.85 -10.85 10.23
N VAL A 138 -3.61 -12.14 9.97
CA VAL A 138 -3.25 -13.12 10.99
C VAL A 138 -2.00 -12.68 11.74
N LEU A 139 -0.94 -12.30 11.03
CA LEU A 139 0.30 -11.80 11.64
C LEU A 139 0.04 -10.57 12.51
N ARG A 140 -0.76 -9.61 12.04
CA ARG A 140 -1.13 -8.43 12.82
C ARG A 140 -1.87 -8.81 14.09
N ASP A 141 -2.97 -9.54 13.96
CA ASP A 141 -3.83 -9.86 15.10
C ASP A 141 -3.05 -10.69 16.14
N LYS A 142 -2.22 -11.62 15.68
CA LYS A 142 -1.49 -12.54 16.57
C LYS A 142 -0.19 -11.96 17.12
N ARG A 143 0.71 -11.48 16.26
CA ARG A 143 2.03 -10.98 16.68
C ARG A 143 1.96 -9.58 17.29
N ILE A 144 1.20 -8.69 16.65
CA ILE A 144 1.23 -7.26 17.00
C ILE A 144 0.23 -6.96 18.13
N SER A 145 -1.01 -7.44 18.01
CA SER A 145 -2.06 -7.11 18.98
C SER A 145 -1.98 -7.93 20.27
N HIS A 146 -1.56 -9.21 20.21
CA HIS A 146 -1.60 -10.10 21.37
C HIS A 146 -0.23 -10.49 21.95
N ARG A 147 0.89 -10.21 21.25
CA ARG A 147 2.26 -10.61 21.66
C ARG A 147 2.36 -12.06 22.16
N GLU A 148 1.53 -12.94 21.62
CA GLU A 148 1.55 -14.35 21.98
C GLU A 148 2.90 -14.94 21.48
N ALA A 149 3.52 -15.82 22.27
CA ALA A 149 4.67 -16.62 21.80
C ALA A 149 4.12 -17.68 20.82
N ILE A 150 3.90 -17.26 19.58
CA ILE A 150 3.16 -18.04 18.59
C ILE A 150 4.14 -18.87 17.78
N ASP A 151 3.89 -20.17 17.71
CA ASP A 151 4.46 -21.00 16.66
C ASP A 151 3.85 -20.59 15.31
N ILE A 152 4.63 -19.86 14.52
CA ILE A 152 4.22 -19.34 13.21
C ILE A 152 4.08 -20.43 12.13
N SER A 153 4.54 -21.66 12.38
CA SER A 153 4.58 -22.73 11.37
C SER A 153 3.20 -23.18 10.89
N GLY A 154 2.15 -22.97 11.70
CA GLY A 154 0.77 -23.32 11.37
C GLY A 154 -0.05 -22.23 10.69
N TYR A 155 0.52 -21.03 10.46
CA TYR A 155 -0.22 -19.89 9.92
C TYR A 155 0.02 -19.67 8.42
N PRO A 156 -0.94 -19.04 7.71
CA PRO A 156 -0.72 -18.64 6.33
C PRO A 156 0.54 -17.77 6.21
N THR A 157 1.38 -18.11 5.24
CA THR A 157 2.59 -17.34 4.94
C THR A 157 2.44 -16.60 3.61
N THR A 158 3.22 -15.54 3.42
CA THR A 158 3.23 -14.76 2.19
C THR A 158 4.64 -14.29 1.86
N THR A 159 4.85 -13.88 0.61
CA THR A 159 6.12 -13.30 0.16
C THR A 159 6.01 -11.78 0.08
N TYR A 160 7.13 -11.07 0.24
CA TYR A 160 7.16 -9.62 0.01
C TYR A 160 6.63 -9.24 -1.37
N LYS A 161 6.96 -10.02 -2.41
CA LYS A 161 6.47 -9.78 -3.77
C LYS A 161 4.95 -9.71 -3.83
N ASN A 162 4.26 -10.65 -3.18
CA ASN A 162 2.80 -10.68 -3.23
C ASN A 162 2.19 -9.55 -2.38
N VAL A 163 2.80 -9.21 -1.23
CA VAL A 163 2.35 -8.04 -0.44
C VAL A 163 2.55 -6.73 -1.21
N ILE A 164 3.62 -6.60 -1.99
CA ILE A 164 3.86 -5.43 -2.84
C ILE A 164 2.77 -5.29 -3.90
N SER A 165 2.23 -6.41 -4.42
CA SER A 165 1.09 -6.33 -5.35
C SER A 165 -0.17 -5.71 -4.71
N LEU A 166 -0.37 -5.91 -3.41
CA LEU A 166 -1.44 -5.22 -2.66
C LEU A 166 -1.16 -3.71 -2.57
N ILE A 167 0.10 -3.28 -2.46
CA ILE A 167 0.41 -1.85 -2.45
C ILE A 167 0.22 -1.25 -3.84
N THR A 168 0.68 -1.93 -4.88
CA THR A 168 0.47 -1.51 -6.27
C THR A 168 -1.01 -1.36 -6.60
N PHE A 169 -1.86 -2.31 -6.18
CA PHE A 169 -3.31 -2.16 -6.33
C PHE A 169 -3.85 -0.89 -5.66
N ALA A 170 -3.38 -0.56 -4.47
CA ALA A 170 -3.80 0.64 -3.75
C ALA A 170 -3.30 1.94 -4.42
N GLU A 171 -2.11 1.90 -5.03
CA GLU A 171 -1.58 3.01 -5.84
C GLU A 171 -2.41 3.22 -7.11
N ASP A 172 -2.71 2.15 -7.85
CA ASP A 172 -3.57 2.20 -9.03
C ASP A 172 -4.96 2.75 -8.68
N PHE A 173 -5.52 2.33 -7.54
CA PHE A 173 -6.74 2.89 -6.99
C PHE A 173 -6.63 4.41 -6.77
N LEU A 174 -5.57 4.90 -6.14
CA LEU A 174 -5.35 6.32 -5.92
C LEU A 174 -5.16 7.09 -7.24
N CYS A 175 -4.43 6.53 -8.20
CA CYS A 175 -4.21 7.13 -9.51
C CYS A 175 -5.51 7.27 -10.30
N VAL A 176 -6.48 6.37 -10.17
CA VAL A 176 -7.79 6.50 -10.83
C VAL A 176 -8.75 7.40 -10.02
N VAL A 177 -8.92 7.13 -8.72
CA VAL A 177 -9.96 7.76 -7.89
C VAL A 177 -9.57 9.19 -7.47
N GLY A 178 -8.28 9.48 -7.29
CA GLY A 178 -7.76 10.80 -6.97
C GLY A 178 -8.20 11.89 -7.95
N PRO A 179 -7.83 11.80 -9.24
CA PRO A 179 -8.24 12.80 -10.22
C PRO A 179 -9.75 12.76 -10.44
N ALA A 180 -10.39 11.59 -10.44
CA ALA A 180 -11.81 11.45 -10.67
C ALA A 180 -12.67 12.25 -9.69
N PHE A 181 -12.42 12.15 -8.38
CA PHE A 181 -13.32 12.70 -7.36
C PHE A 181 -12.72 13.82 -6.51
N THR A 182 -11.42 14.07 -6.62
CA THR A 182 -10.72 15.08 -5.80
C THR A 182 -9.78 15.98 -6.57
N SER A 183 -9.72 15.85 -7.91
CA SER A 183 -8.79 16.60 -8.77
C SER A 183 -7.32 16.47 -8.36
N THR A 184 -6.97 15.41 -7.61
CA THR A 184 -5.63 15.20 -7.05
C THR A 184 -4.90 14.14 -7.85
N ILE A 185 -3.74 14.49 -8.41
CA ILE A 185 -2.91 13.57 -9.18
C ILE A 185 -1.96 12.84 -8.23
N HIS A 186 -2.00 11.50 -8.30
CA HIS A 186 -1.14 10.63 -7.50
C HIS A 186 -0.09 9.90 -8.35
N GLY A 187 -0.25 9.90 -9.67
CA GLY A 187 0.58 9.19 -10.63
C GLY A 187 -0.23 8.75 -11.84
N PHE A 188 0.34 7.82 -12.59
CA PHE A 188 -0.31 7.16 -13.72
C PHE A 188 -0.50 5.68 -13.39
N ALA A 189 -1.73 5.20 -13.47
CA ALA A 189 -2.06 3.84 -13.08
C ALA A 189 -1.40 2.82 -14.03
N GLY A 190 -0.81 1.76 -13.50
CA GLY A 190 0.01 0.80 -14.26
C GLY A 190 1.44 1.27 -14.55
N GLU A 191 1.82 2.49 -14.18
CA GLU A 191 3.16 3.05 -14.37
C GLU A 191 3.79 3.45 -13.02
N GLU A 192 3.95 4.75 -12.76
CA GLU A 192 4.61 5.28 -11.57
C GLU A 192 3.65 6.02 -10.63
N TYR A 193 3.75 5.70 -9.34
CA TYR A 193 3.14 6.46 -8.25
C TYR A 193 4.10 7.55 -7.76
N LEU A 194 3.67 8.81 -7.79
CA LEU A 194 4.55 9.99 -7.61
C LEU A 194 5.28 10.02 -6.27
N ARG A 195 4.69 9.45 -5.21
CA ARG A 195 5.29 9.47 -3.86
C ARG A 195 6.22 8.30 -3.58
N THR A 196 6.51 7.46 -4.57
CA THR A 196 7.46 6.35 -4.42
C THR A 196 8.84 6.89 -4.06
N ASN A 197 9.33 7.91 -4.78
CA ASN A 197 10.63 8.53 -4.50
C ASN A 197 10.71 9.16 -3.11
N ASP A 198 9.66 9.86 -2.67
CA ASP A 198 9.59 10.45 -1.33
C ASP A 198 9.61 9.39 -0.21
N ALA A 199 9.09 8.19 -0.48
CA ALA A 199 9.15 7.08 0.45
C ALA A 199 10.58 6.54 0.62
N HIS A 200 11.45 6.70 -0.38
CA HIS A 200 12.85 6.25 -0.39
C HIS A 200 13.83 7.22 0.30
N VAL A 201 13.43 8.46 0.62
CA VAL A 201 14.33 9.45 1.25
C VAL A 201 14.98 8.91 2.54
N SER A 202 14.20 8.22 3.37
CA SER A 202 14.71 7.60 4.61
C SER A 202 15.73 6.49 4.34
N THR A 203 15.57 5.76 3.24
CA THR A 203 16.50 4.72 2.80
C THR A 203 17.84 5.31 2.38
N ILE A 204 17.83 6.36 1.55
CA ILE A 204 19.05 7.05 1.13
C ILE A 204 19.81 7.60 2.33
N ALA A 205 19.10 8.17 3.31
CA ALA A 205 19.71 8.66 4.54
C ALA A 205 20.33 7.52 5.37
N PHE A 206 19.64 6.38 5.47
CA PHE A 206 20.14 5.19 6.14
C PHE A 206 21.42 4.64 5.47
N GLU A 207 21.43 4.51 4.15
CA GLU A 207 22.58 4.01 3.40
C GLU A 207 23.82 4.88 3.63
N ARG A 208 23.69 6.20 3.50
CA ARG A 208 24.77 7.17 3.79
C ARG A 208 25.27 7.07 5.23
N MET A 209 24.37 6.85 6.18
CA MET A 209 24.73 6.66 7.59
C MET A 209 25.56 5.39 7.77
N ILE A 210 25.14 4.26 7.16
CA ILE A 210 25.89 3.00 7.23
C ILE A 210 27.28 3.13 6.61
N GLU A 211 27.38 3.73 5.42
CA GLU A 211 28.68 4.01 4.78
C GLU A 211 29.62 4.78 5.71
N THR A 212 29.10 5.82 6.35
CA THR A 212 29.87 6.63 7.30
C THR A 212 30.32 5.84 8.52
N LEU A 213 29.46 4.96 9.06
CA LEU A 213 29.81 4.10 10.20
C LEU A 213 30.88 3.07 9.84
N LEU A 214 30.76 2.44 8.66
CA LEU A 214 31.71 1.42 8.21
C LEU A 214 33.10 1.98 7.88
N LEU A 215 33.17 3.22 7.39
CA LEU A 215 34.44 3.91 7.17
C LEU A 215 35.16 4.20 8.50
N LYS A 216 34.43 4.56 9.55
CA LYS A 216 35.03 4.83 10.87
C LYS A 216 35.60 3.58 11.54
N ASP A 217 35.01 2.42 11.27
CA ASP A 217 35.48 1.14 11.80
C ASP A 217 36.73 0.61 11.07
N ASN A 218 37.06 1.16 9.90
CA ASN A 218 38.22 0.77 9.07
C ASN A 218 39.04 2.02 8.68
N PRO A 219 39.68 2.70 9.65
CA PRO A 219 40.39 3.96 9.42
C PRO A 219 41.65 3.83 8.55
#